data_AF-A0AAE0T7M7-F1
#
_entry.id   AF-A0AAE0T7M7-F1
#
_cell.length_a   1.000
_cell.length_b   1.000
_cell.length_c   1.000
_cell.angle_alpha   90.00
_cell.angle_beta   90.00
_cell.angle_gamma   90.00
#
_symmetry.space_group_name_H-M   'P 1'
#
loop_
_entity.id
_entity.type
_entity.pdbx_description
1 polymer ?
#
loop_
_entity_poly.entity_id
_entity_poly.type
_entity_poly.pdbx_seq_one_letter_code
_entity_poly.pdbx_strand_id
1 'polypeptide(L)'
;MLILDPFCGSGTTILAANNLNRFAYGIDLNKDFKKLADERLKKKKYKNYKYLIGDALKTVKKIETVDYVVTSPPYHNILRNKGEGLRKKNEKGFRNGSRIGVEYYSEQENDLGNFGTYQEFTKALEQIMSECFKVLKPKKYCSIVISDFTVDKKEVCVQSDIAVICTKYGSPEVLRIEVVEKPILKDNEILIKIIASAVNSGDVRVRGLVVEGVMKIIMRFVLGFSKPRNSILGTVFSGIVEQVGKNVNDFKIADEVFGITGFKFGTYAEYIAVSDKSVVIKKPFNATFEEAAAICFGGQTAYYFLEKAKISEKSNLKVLIYGGTGAVGTAAIQIAKYHNAEVTAVCSEQGKELVKSLGADSIIIYAKEDYTKIPEKFDIIFDAVGKITKKQCDHLLNNGGVFKSVGGFDVASDEIKQLTFLQKLFEKGRYKATIDKTYLIDEIIDAHRYVDTGRKKGNVVLRIAEYQ
;
A
#
# COMPACT_ATOMS: atom_id res chain seq x y z
N MET A 1 25.11 -1.95 16.98
CA MET A 1 24.22 -2.85 16.24
C MET A 1 24.63 -4.28 16.51
N LEU A 2 23.71 -5.08 17.04
CA LEU A 2 23.85 -6.51 17.29
C LEU A 2 23.24 -7.28 16.11
N ILE A 3 24.04 -8.13 15.46
CA ILE A 3 23.63 -8.88 14.26
C ILE A 3 23.48 -10.36 14.61
N LEU A 4 22.47 -11.02 14.06
CA LEU A 4 22.28 -12.47 14.15
C LEU A 4 22.29 -13.11 12.76
N ASP A 5 23.08 -14.16 12.61
CA ASP A 5 23.00 -15.12 11.52
C ASP A 5 22.72 -16.53 12.08
N PRO A 6 21.47 -17.05 11.93
CA PRO A 6 21.13 -18.41 12.37
C PRO A 6 21.76 -19.53 11.53
N PHE A 7 22.38 -19.21 10.39
CA PHE A 7 22.99 -20.17 9.45
C PHE A 7 24.37 -19.68 8.97
N CYS A 8 25.28 -19.46 9.92
CA CYS A 8 26.47 -18.63 9.71
C CYS A 8 27.54 -19.24 8.78
N GLY A 9 27.59 -20.57 8.69
CA GLY A 9 28.54 -21.30 7.87
C GLY A 9 29.97 -20.81 8.06
N SER A 10 30.66 -20.55 6.97
CA SER A 10 32.07 -20.11 7.02
C SER A 10 32.35 -18.76 7.73
N GLY A 11 31.34 -18.08 8.30
CA GLY A 11 31.52 -16.86 9.10
C GLY A 11 31.51 -15.55 8.30
N THR A 12 30.97 -15.56 7.08
CA THR A 12 30.96 -14.38 6.20
C THR A 12 30.19 -13.20 6.81
N THR A 13 29.03 -13.45 7.43
CA THR A 13 28.26 -12.41 8.13
C THR A 13 29.04 -11.81 9.29
N ILE A 14 29.76 -12.64 10.07
CA ILE A 14 30.59 -12.18 11.19
C ILE A 14 31.73 -11.28 10.70
N LEU A 15 32.39 -11.65 9.60
CA LEU A 15 33.44 -10.84 8.98
C LEU A 15 32.91 -9.49 8.53
N ALA A 16 31.77 -9.46 7.85
CA ALA A 16 31.13 -8.23 7.40
C ALA A 16 30.73 -7.33 8.57
N ALA A 17 30.16 -7.91 9.63
CA ALA A 17 29.82 -7.18 10.84
C ALA A 17 31.06 -6.54 11.49
N ASN A 18 32.16 -7.30 11.65
CA ASN A 18 33.39 -6.78 12.25
C ASN A 18 34.06 -5.70 11.39
N ASN A 19 34.01 -5.79 10.06
CA ASN A 19 34.49 -4.71 9.17
C ASN A 19 33.79 -3.37 9.44
N LEU A 20 32.56 -3.41 9.94
CA LEU A 20 31.75 -2.25 10.29
C LEU A 20 31.76 -1.94 11.80
N ASN A 21 32.68 -2.54 12.56
CA ASN A 21 32.76 -2.45 14.02
C ASN A 21 31.45 -2.84 14.75
N ARG A 22 30.73 -3.85 14.23
CA ARG A 22 29.49 -4.38 14.82
C ARG A 22 29.74 -5.73 15.47
N PHE A 23 28.93 -6.06 16.48
CA PHE A 23 28.97 -7.38 17.13
C PHE A 23 28.02 -8.33 16.41
N ALA A 24 28.45 -9.58 16.18
CA ALA A 24 27.66 -10.60 15.51
C ALA A 24 27.57 -11.92 16.30
N TYR A 25 26.36 -12.45 16.41
CA TYR A 25 26.10 -13.84 16.71
C TYR A 25 26.03 -14.64 15.41
N GLY A 26 26.83 -15.69 15.30
CA GLY A 26 26.69 -16.69 14.25
C GLY A 26 26.34 -18.03 14.86
N ILE A 27 25.36 -18.74 14.30
CA ILE A 27 24.95 -20.08 14.73
C ILE A 27 25.17 -21.04 13.57
N ASP A 28 25.70 -22.23 13.86
CA ASP A 28 25.77 -23.30 12.87
C ASP A 28 25.76 -24.68 13.54
N LEU A 29 25.24 -25.68 12.83
CA LEU A 29 25.25 -27.08 13.27
C LEU A 29 26.64 -27.72 13.12
N ASN A 30 27.42 -27.28 12.13
CA ASN A 30 28.67 -27.91 11.73
C ASN A 30 29.90 -27.22 12.39
N LYS A 31 30.67 -28.01 13.15
CA LYS A 31 31.88 -27.54 13.84
C LYS A 31 33.01 -27.17 12.87
N ASP A 32 33.06 -27.75 11.69
CA ASP A 32 34.10 -27.46 10.70
C ASP A 32 33.95 -26.05 10.12
N PHE A 33 32.70 -25.59 9.95
CA PHE A 33 32.43 -24.22 9.55
C PHE A 33 32.88 -23.21 10.59
N LYS A 34 32.70 -23.51 11.89
CA LYS A 34 33.28 -22.70 12.97
C LYS A 34 34.79 -22.67 12.91
N LYS A 35 35.46 -23.80 12.69
CA LYS A 35 36.93 -23.84 12.58
C LYS A 35 37.41 -22.94 11.44
N LEU A 36 36.76 -23.02 10.27
CA LEU A 36 37.05 -22.17 9.12
C LEU A 36 36.80 -20.68 9.43
N ALA A 37 35.69 -20.36 10.08
CA ALA A 37 35.37 -18.99 10.49
C ALA A 37 36.42 -18.44 11.47
N ASP A 38 36.79 -19.22 12.49
CA ASP A 38 37.79 -18.84 13.49
C ASP A 38 39.16 -18.57 12.82
N GLU A 39 39.58 -19.40 11.86
CA GLU A 39 40.82 -19.16 11.09
C GLU A 39 40.76 -17.85 10.29
N ARG A 40 39.63 -17.57 9.62
CA ARG A 40 39.43 -16.31 8.87
C ARG A 40 39.44 -15.10 9.79
N LEU A 41 38.78 -15.19 10.93
CA LEU A 41 38.64 -14.09 11.91
C LEU A 41 39.95 -13.82 12.65
N LYS A 42 40.70 -14.87 13.02
CA LYS A 42 42.04 -14.76 13.62
C LYS A 42 43.02 -14.00 12.72
N LYS A 43 43.03 -14.31 11.41
CA LYS A 43 43.88 -13.60 10.43
C LYS A 43 43.60 -12.09 10.37
N LYS A 44 42.35 -11.68 10.65
CA LYS A 44 41.92 -10.28 10.69
C LYS A 44 41.97 -9.66 12.09
N LYS A 45 42.36 -10.42 13.12
CA LYS A 45 42.35 -10.02 14.54
C LYS A 45 40.97 -9.54 15.03
N TYR A 46 39.89 -10.04 14.43
CA TYR A 46 38.52 -9.69 14.82
C TYR A 46 38.11 -10.42 16.08
N LYS A 47 37.39 -9.72 16.97
CA LYS A 47 36.98 -10.20 18.30
C LYS A 47 35.52 -9.90 18.65
N ASN A 48 34.83 -9.07 17.88
CA ASN A 48 33.45 -8.65 18.18
C ASN A 48 32.45 -9.68 17.63
N TYR A 49 32.48 -10.90 18.14
CA TYR A 49 31.54 -11.94 17.72
C TYR A 49 31.38 -13.06 18.75
N LYS A 50 30.31 -13.84 18.59
CA LYS A 50 30.13 -15.14 19.23
C LYS A 50 29.64 -16.15 18.20
N TYR A 51 30.47 -17.15 17.92
CA TYR A 51 30.09 -18.27 17.06
C TYR A 51 29.61 -19.43 17.93
N LEU A 52 28.32 -19.74 17.87
CA LEU A 52 27.63 -20.78 18.63
C LEU A 52 27.46 -22.03 17.77
N ILE A 53 27.82 -23.18 18.32
CA ILE A 53 27.52 -24.48 17.69
C ILE A 53 26.20 -25.00 18.25
N GLY A 54 25.25 -25.31 17.37
CA GLY A 54 23.99 -25.92 17.75
C GLY A 54 22.85 -25.64 16.79
N ASP A 55 21.71 -26.26 17.09
CA ASP A 55 20.46 -26.07 16.36
C ASP A 55 19.95 -24.64 16.53
N ALA A 56 19.76 -23.93 15.42
CA ALA A 56 19.28 -22.54 15.42
C ALA A 56 17.94 -22.40 16.14
N LEU A 57 17.01 -23.34 15.97
CA LEU A 57 15.68 -23.33 16.60
C LEU A 57 15.76 -23.28 18.13
N LYS A 58 16.82 -23.86 18.70
CA LYS A 58 17.07 -23.89 20.15
C LYS A 58 18.04 -22.80 20.60
N THR A 59 19.02 -22.47 19.77
CA THR A 59 20.15 -21.62 20.14
C THR A 59 19.77 -20.14 20.11
N VAL A 60 18.91 -19.73 19.18
CA VAL A 60 18.42 -18.34 19.08
C VAL A 60 17.70 -17.91 20.37
N LYS A 61 16.96 -18.82 21.01
CA LYS A 61 16.25 -18.58 22.29
C LYS A 61 17.15 -18.16 23.46
N LYS A 62 18.46 -18.37 23.33
CA LYS A 62 19.48 -17.99 24.33
C LYS A 62 20.04 -16.59 24.11
N ILE A 63 19.61 -15.91 23.05
CA ILE A 63 19.99 -14.54 22.71
C ILE A 63 18.86 -13.62 23.17
N GLU A 64 19.20 -12.58 23.92
CA GLU A 64 18.20 -11.67 24.50
C GLU A 64 17.53 -10.81 23.43
N THR A 65 18.31 -9.95 22.76
CA THR A 65 17.81 -9.14 21.65
C THR A 65 18.88 -8.86 20.59
N VAL A 66 18.45 -8.58 19.36
CA VAL A 66 19.30 -8.15 18.25
C VAL A 66 18.69 -6.98 17.48
N ASP A 67 19.54 -6.24 16.76
CA ASP A 67 19.15 -5.08 15.96
C ASP A 67 18.99 -5.41 14.46
N TYR A 68 19.50 -6.56 14.01
CA TYR A 68 19.42 -7.00 12.61
C TYR A 68 19.59 -8.52 12.51
N VAL A 69 18.69 -9.18 11.78
CA VAL A 69 18.86 -10.59 11.39
C VAL A 69 19.23 -10.63 9.91
N VAL A 70 20.30 -11.32 9.56
CA VAL A 70 20.68 -11.54 8.16
C VAL A 70 21.19 -12.95 7.97
N THR A 71 20.71 -13.63 6.94
CA THR A 71 21.08 -15.01 6.72
C THR A 71 20.91 -15.45 5.28
N SER A 72 21.60 -16.52 4.91
CA SER A 72 21.34 -17.30 3.70
C SER A 72 21.15 -18.75 4.15
N PRO A 73 19.90 -19.24 4.27
CA PRO A 73 19.66 -20.58 4.78
C PRO A 73 20.28 -21.64 3.86
N PRO A 74 20.66 -22.82 4.38
CA PRO A 74 21.03 -23.93 3.53
C PRO A 74 19.78 -24.36 2.75
N TYR A 75 19.85 -24.29 1.42
CA TYR A 75 18.69 -24.49 0.55
C TYR A 75 18.21 -25.94 0.56
N HIS A 76 16.89 -26.08 0.46
CA HIS A 76 16.25 -27.37 0.29
C HIS A 76 16.66 -28.03 -1.03
N ASN A 77 17.25 -29.22 -0.94
CA ASN A 77 17.77 -29.95 -2.09
C ASN A 77 16.71 -30.87 -2.74
N ILE A 78 15.50 -30.39 -3.06
CA ILE A 78 14.51 -31.22 -3.79
C ILE A 78 14.75 -31.30 -5.30
N LEU A 79 15.58 -30.41 -5.87
CA LEU A 79 15.97 -30.48 -7.29
C LEU A 79 17.08 -31.52 -7.57
N ARG A 80 17.23 -32.52 -6.69
CA ARG A 80 18.14 -33.66 -6.83
C ARG A 80 17.74 -34.50 -8.05
N ASN A 81 18.24 -34.12 -9.22
CA ASN A 81 18.63 -35.13 -10.21
C ASN A 81 19.70 -36.01 -9.55
N LYS A 82 19.69 -37.32 -9.84
CA LYS A 82 20.52 -38.40 -9.25
C LYS A 82 22.05 -38.25 -9.42
N GLY A 83 22.59 -37.03 -9.44
CA GLY A 83 24.01 -36.76 -9.55
C GLY A 83 24.71 -36.96 -8.20
N GLU A 84 25.51 -38.00 -8.10
CA GLU A 84 26.45 -38.20 -7.01
C GLU A 84 27.45 -37.03 -6.96
N GLY A 85 27.58 -36.42 -5.79
CA GLY A 85 28.37 -35.20 -5.58
C GLY A 85 29.87 -35.42 -5.67
N LEU A 86 30.43 -35.43 -6.88
CA LEU A 86 31.88 -35.45 -7.10
C LEU A 86 32.39 -34.08 -7.54
N ARG A 87 33.35 -33.51 -6.78
CA ARG A 87 34.27 -32.47 -7.28
C ARG A 87 35.61 -33.12 -7.62
N LYS A 88 36.25 -32.68 -8.69
CA LYS A 88 37.68 -32.94 -8.91
C LYS A 88 38.46 -32.36 -7.71
N LYS A 89 39.19 -33.21 -6.96
CA LYS A 89 40.11 -32.75 -5.90
C LYS A 89 41.05 -31.71 -6.51
N ASN A 90 41.14 -30.53 -5.89
CA ASN A 90 42.13 -29.52 -6.24
C ASN A 90 43.03 -29.30 -5.02
N GLU A 91 44.34 -29.22 -5.24
CA GLU A 91 45.38 -29.31 -4.20
C GLU A 91 45.33 -28.17 -3.15
N LYS A 92 44.52 -27.14 -3.37
CA LYS A 92 44.49 -25.92 -2.54
C LYS A 92 43.34 -25.81 -1.54
N GLY A 93 42.49 -26.82 -1.36
CA GLY A 93 41.53 -26.86 -0.24
C GLY A 93 40.51 -25.71 -0.15
N PHE A 94 40.34 -24.90 -1.20
CA PHE A 94 39.39 -23.78 -1.26
C PHE A 94 38.50 -23.82 -2.50
N ARG A 95 37.31 -23.22 -2.36
CA ARG A 95 36.20 -23.14 -3.33
C ARG A 95 36.57 -22.36 -4.61
N ASN A 96 37.29 -22.97 -5.55
CA ASN A 96 37.56 -22.39 -6.88
C ASN A 96 37.29 -23.37 -8.04
N GLY A 97 36.49 -24.42 -7.84
CA GLY A 97 36.12 -25.38 -8.89
C GLY A 97 34.69 -25.19 -9.41
N SER A 98 34.50 -25.40 -10.70
CA SER A 98 33.19 -25.47 -11.37
C SER A 98 32.29 -26.52 -10.68
N ARG A 99 31.01 -26.21 -10.46
CA ARG A 99 30.03 -27.11 -9.82
C ARG A 99 29.72 -28.29 -10.76
N ILE A 100 30.03 -29.51 -10.32
CA ILE A 100 29.70 -30.77 -11.03
C ILE A 100 28.59 -31.57 -10.28
N GLY A 101 28.20 -31.14 -9.06
CA GLY A 101 27.16 -31.76 -8.23
C GLY A 101 26.77 -30.91 -7.00
N VAL A 102 25.84 -31.42 -6.19
CA VAL A 102 25.33 -30.80 -4.95
C VAL A 102 26.23 -31.21 -3.78
N GLU A 103 26.89 -30.26 -3.10
CA GLU A 103 27.59 -30.50 -1.83
C GLU A 103 26.59 -30.37 -0.67
N TYR A 104 26.53 -31.37 0.21
CA TYR A 104 25.73 -31.33 1.43
C TYR A 104 26.31 -30.33 2.44
N TYR A 105 25.46 -29.54 3.10
CA TYR A 105 25.89 -28.55 4.09
C TYR A 105 26.35 -29.22 5.40
N SER A 106 25.65 -30.27 5.80
CA SER A 106 26.09 -31.29 6.76
C SER A 106 25.32 -32.60 6.53
N GLU A 107 25.72 -33.67 7.22
CA GLU A 107 24.99 -34.95 7.25
C GLU A 107 23.98 -35.03 8.42
N GLN A 108 23.79 -33.94 9.18
CA GLN A 108 22.88 -33.96 10.34
C GLN A 108 21.42 -33.96 9.87
N GLU A 109 20.57 -34.81 10.47
CA GLU A 109 19.14 -34.92 10.09
C GLU A 109 18.37 -33.63 10.30
N ASN A 110 18.74 -32.82 11.30
CA ASN A 110 18.13 -31.53 11.59
C ASN A 110 18.75 -30.37 10.80
N ASP A 111 19.66 -30.64 9.86
CA ASP A 111 20.09 -29.65 8.89
C ASP A 111 18.93 -29.31 7.96
N LEU A 112 18.64 -28.02 7.84
CA LEU A 112 17.55 -27.52 7.02
C LEU A 112 17.66 -28.01 5.56
N GLY A 113 18.87 -28.21 5.04
CA GLY A 113 19.10 -28.74 3.69
C GLY A 113 18.79 -30.24 3.50
N ASN A 114 18.51 -30.98 4.57
CA ASN A 114 18.34 -32.43 4.59
C ASN A 114 16.90 -32.93 4.77
N PHE A 115 15.93 -32.03 4.98
CA PHE A 115 14.51 -32.42 5.06
C PHE A 115 14.04 -33.14 3.79
N GLY A 116 13.10 -34.08 3.95
CA GLY A 116 12.65 -34.96 2.87
C GLY A 116 11.73 -34.27 1.86
N THR A 117 10.99 -33.25 2.30
CA THR A 117 10.08 -32.47 1.44
C THR A 117 10.29 -30.95 1.55
N TYR A 118 9.86 -30.23 0.52
CA TYR A 118 9.98 -28.76 0.50
C TYR A 118 9.06 -28.14 1.54
N GLN A 119 7.91 -28.76 1.79
CA GLN A 119 6.97 -28.39 2.84
C GLN A 119 7.58 -28.57 4.24
N GLU A 120 8.33 -29.64 4.48
CA GLU A 120 9.07 -29.82 5.73
C GLU A 120 10.15 -28.75 5.90
N PHE A 121 10.90 -28.45 4.83
CA PHE A 121 11.88 -27.38 4.83
C PHE A 121 11.26 -26.01 5.16
N THR A 122 10.19 -25.62 4.46
CA THR A 122 9.57 -24.30 4.66
C THR A 122 9.02 -24.19 6.08
N LYS A 123 8.39 -25.25 6.59
CA LYS A 123 7.90 -25.30 7.98
C LYS A 123 9.03 -25.19 9.01
N ALA A 124 10.15 -25.87 8.79
CA ALA A 124 11.31 -25.77 9.69
C ALA A 124 11.96 -24.38 9.63
N LEU A 125 12.10 -23.80 8.43
CA LEU A 125 12.62 -22.45 8.24
C LEU A 125 11.71 -21.41 8.92
N GLU A 126 10.39 -21.52 8.74
CA GLU A 126 9.39 -20.67 9.40
C GLU A 126 9.54 -20.71 10.93
N GLN A 127 9.70 -21.90 11.50
CA GLN A 127 9.90 -22.05 12.95
C GLN A 127 11.18 -21.37 13.43
N ILE A 128 12.30 -21.55 12.72
CA ILE A 128 13.58 -20.91 13.08
C ILE A 128 13.46 -19.39 12.97
N MET A 129 12.92 -18.89 11.85
CA MET A 129 12.78 -17.46 11.63
C MET A 129 11.78 -16.81 12.59
N SER A 130 10.76 -17.55 13.05
CA SER A 130 9.85 -17.10 14.10
C SER A 130 10.58 -16.89 15.43
N GLU A 131 11.54 -17.74 15.78
CA GLU A 131 12.39 -17.52 16.96
C GLU A 131 13.35 -16.34 16.75
N CYS A 132 13.89 -16.15 15.55
CA CYS A 132 14.68 -14.96 15.21
C CYS A 132 13.86 -13.66 15.34
N PHE A 133 12.59 -13.68 14.93
CA PHE A 133 11.69 -12.54 15.05
C PHE A 133 11.43 -12.16 16.51
N LYS A 134 11.27 -13.15 17.41
CA LYS A 134 11.05 -12.89 18.85
C LYS A 134 12.22 -12.15 19.52
N VAL A 135 13.44 -12.36 19.04
CA VAL A 135 14.64 -11.67 19.56
C VAL A 135 14.97 -10.38 18.79
N LEU A 136 14.28 -10.09 17.69
CA LEU A 136 14.48 -8.88 16.91
C LEU A 136 13.75 -7.71 17.58
N LYS A 137 14.47 -6.62 17.86
CA LYS A 137 13.84 -5.44 18.47
C LYS A 137 12.77 -4.83 17.53
N PRO A 138 11.73 -4.17 18.07
CA PRO A 138 10.74 -3.47 17.26
C PRO A 138 11.37 -2.50 16.25
N LYS A 139 10.78 -2.43 15.03
CA LYS A 139 11.23 -1.56 13.94
C LYS A 139 12.68 -1.83 13.47
N LYS A 140 13.11 -3.09 13.50
CA LYS A 140 14.41 -3.55 12.98
C LYS A 140 14.24 -4.52 11.83
N TYR A 141 15.32 -4.72 11.08
CA TYR A 141 15.28 -5.44 9.81
C TYR A 141 15.60 -6.92 9.97
N CYS A 142 15.01 -7.72 9.09
CA CYS A 142 15.38 -9.10 8.83
C CYS A 142 15.61 -9.26 7.33
N SER A 143 16.73 -9.84 6.93
CA SER A 143 17.05 -10.11 5.53
C SER A 143 17.37 -11.58 5.33
N ILE A 144 16.52 -12.25 4.56
CA ILE A 144 16.75 -13.63 4.14
C ILE A 144 17.24 -13.58 2.70
N VAL A 145 18.53 -13.86 2.51
CA VAL A 145 19.16 -13.91 1.20
C VAL A 145 18.86 -15.28 0.60
N ILE A 146 18.05 -15.28 -0.46
CA ILE A 146 17.76 -16.45 -1.28
C ILE A 146 18.55 -16.36 -2.59
N SER A 147 19.17 -17.47 -2.99
CA SER A 147 19.92 -17.60 -4.25
C SER A 147 18.91 -17.65 -5.38
N ASP A 148 19.20 -16.95 -6.48
CA ASP A 148 18.32 -16.89 -7.64
C ASP A 148 17.94 -18.30 -8.10
N PHE A 149 16.63 -18.54 -8.22
CA PHE A 149 16.14 -19.77 -8.81
C PHE A 149 16.40 -19.71 -10.30
N THR A 150 17.11 -20.69 -10.84
CA THR A 150 17.12 -20.90 -12.29
C THR A 150 16.01 -21.87 -12.65
N VAL A 151 15.00 -21.40 -13.38
CA VAL A 151 14.03 -22.29 -14.05
C VAL A 151 14.50 -22.44 -15.50
N ASP A 152 14.73 -23.67 -15.95
CA ASP A 152 15.24 -23.96 -17.30
C ASP A 152 16.52 -23.19 -17.67
N LYS A 153 17.47 -23.08 -16.72
CA LYS A 153 18.75 -22.35 -16.86
C LYS A 153 18.59 -20.84 -17.12
N LYS A 154 17.40 -20.28 -16.90
CA LYS A 154 17.18 -18.83 -16.86
C LYS A 154 17.04 -18.40 -15.42
N GLU A 155 17.80 -17.39 -15.00
CA GLU A 155 17.59 -16.73 -13.71
C GLU A 155 16.16 -16.19 -13.66
N VAL A 156 15.40 -16.62 -12.66
CA VAL A 156 14.05 -16.13 -12.37
C VAL A 156 14.14 -15.36 -11.07
N CYS A 157 14.07 -14.04 -11.17
CA CYS A 157 13.87 -13.19 -10.00
C CYS A 157 12.41 -13.38 -9.54
N VAL A 158 12.21 -14.13 -8.46
CA VAL A 158 10.88 -14.28 -7.85
C VAL A 158 10.62 -13.04 -6.99
N GLN A 159 10.12 -11.97 -7.62
CA GLN A 159 9.62 -10.80 -6.89
C GLN A 159 8.14 -11.02 -6.61
N SER A 160 7.80 -11.06 -5.33
CA SER A 160 6.42 -11.15 -4.86
C SER A 160 5.96 -9.82 -4.28
N ASP A 161 4.66 -9.63 -4.24
CA ASP A 161 3.97 -8.44 -3.79
C ASP A 161 2.85 -8.86 -2.82
N ILE A 162 2.64 -8.13 -1.74
CA ILE A 162 1.51 -8.32 -0.85
C ILE A 162 0.32 -7.51 -1.38
N ALA A 163 -0.77 -8.20 -1.72
CA ALA A 163 -1.98 -7.58 -2.22
C ALA A 163 -3.23 -8.04 -1.46
N VAL A 164 -4.26 -7.18 -1.45
CA VAL A 164 -5.60 -7.55 -0.96
C VAL A 164 -6.46 -8.02 -2.12
N ILE A 165 -6.87 -9.29 -2.06
CA ILE A 165 -7.69 -9.97 -3.05
C ILE A 165 -9.15 -9.99 -2.61
N CYS A 166 -10.02 -9.44 -3.45
CA CYS A 166 -11.47 -9.61 -3.37
C CYS A 166 -11.86 -10.92 -4.07
N THR A 167 -12.12 -11.96 -3.26
CA THR A 167 -12.36 -13.31 -3.76
C THR A 167 -13.72 -13.48 -4.46
N LYS A 168 -14.72 -12.69 -4.05
CA LYS A 168 -16.08 -12.62 -4.58
C LYS A 168 -16.77 -11.35 -4.12
N TYR A 169 -17.93 -11.04 -4.71
CA TYR A 169 -18.76 -9.96 -4.16
C TYR A 169 -19.37 -10.36 -2.81
N GLY A 170 -19.42 -9.43 -1.85
CA GLY A 170 -20.02 -9.69 -0.54
C GLY A 170 -19.63 -8.68 0.54
N SER A 171 -19.76 -9.10 1.80
CA SER A 171 -19.33 -8.35 3.00
C SER A 171 -17.81 -8.11 3.01
N PRO A 172 -17.25 -7.30 3.93
CA PRO A 172 -15.80 -7.09 4.01
C PRO A 172 -14.96 -8.38 4.07
N GLU A 173 -15.50 -9.48 4.61
CA GLU A 173 -14.78 -10.76 4.79
C GLU A 173 -14.41 -11.49 3.50
N VAL A 174 -14.85 -10.97 2.35
CA VAL A 174 -14.43 -11.49 1.03
C VAL A 174 -13.01 -11.06 0.65
N LEU A 175 -12.45 -10.10 1.39
CA LEU A 175 -11.09 -9.58 1.23
C LEU A 175 -10.08 -10.48 1.94
N ARG A 176 -8.96 -10.78 1.29
CA ARG A 176 -7.86 -11.58 1.86
C ARG A 176 -6.53 -10.99 1.45
N ILE A 177 -5.56 -11.01 2.35
CA ILE A 177 -4.18 -10.70 2.02
C ILE A 177 -3.57 -11.94 1.38
N GLU A 178 -2.99 -11.78 0.19
CA GLU A 178 -2.29 -12.85 -0.51
C GLU A 178 -0.95 -12.32 -1.05
N VAL A 179 0.01 -13.24 -1.18
CA VAL A 179 1.26 -13.00 -1.88
C VAL A 179 1.02 -13.26 -3.36
N VAL A 180 1.21 -12.24 -4.19
CA VAL A 180 1.02 -12.30 -5.64
C VAL A 180 2.32 -12.02 -6.39
N GLU A 181 2.34 -12.28 -7.69
CA GLU A 181 3.46 -11.87 -8.53
C GLU A 181 3.52 -10.35 -8.62
N LYS A 182 4.72 -9.79 -8.46
CA LYS A 182 4.92 -8.36 -8.62
C LYS A 182 4.62 -7.94 -10.08
N PRO A 183 3.96 -6.79 -10.31
CA PRO A 183 3.63 -6.34 -11.66
C PRO A 183 4.86 -6.22 -12.57
N ILE A 184 4.75 -6.76 -13.79
CA ILE A 184 5.78 -6.63 -14.82
C ILE A 184 5.63 -5.26 -15.50
N LEU A 185 6.68 -4.47 -15.44
CA LEU A 185 6.74 -3.13 -16.04
C LEU A 185 6.83 -3.20 -17.57
N LYS A 186 5.96 -2.45 -18.26
CA LYS A 186 6.08 -2.23 -19.71
C LYS A 186 6.84 -0.95 -20.05
N ASP A 187 7.22 -0.84 -21.32
CA ASP A 187 8.01 0.28 -21.85
C ASP A 187 7.39 1.67 -21.64
N ASN A 188 6.06 1.78 -21.60
CA ASN A 188 5.32 3.05 -21.44
C ASN A 188 4.66 3.16 -20.05
N GLU A 189 5.18 2.42 -19.06
CA GLU A 189 4.63 2.38 -17.71
C GLU A 189 5.68 2.83 -16.70
N ILE A 190 5.21 3.22 -15.52
CA ILE A 190 6.01 3.38 -14.31
C ILE A 190 5.56 2.35 -13.30
N LEU A 191 6.51 1.72 -12.63
CA LEU A 191 6.26 0.85 -11.49
C LEU A 191 6.33 1.70 -10.23
N ILE A 192 5.28 1.68 -9.45
CA ILE A 192 5.13 2.50 -8.25
C ILE A 192 5.09 1.56 -7.04
N LYS A 193 5.95 1.81 -6.06
CA LYS A 193 5.81 1.27 -4.71
C LYS A 193 4.80 2.13 -3.96
N ILE A 194 3.63 1.58 -3.67
CA ILE A 194 2.55 2.30 -2.98
C ILE A 194 2.91 2.40 -1.50
N ILE A 195 2.90 3.63 -0.97
CA ILE A 195 3.08 3.90 0.46
C ILE A 195 1.72 4.03 1.14
N ALA A 196 0.78 4.74 0.51
CA ALA A 196 -0.57 4.93 1.01
C ALA A 196 -1.62 4.78 -0.11
N SER A 197 -2.79 4.25 0.26
CA SER A 197 -4.02 4.22 -0.52
C SER A 197 -5.17 4.76 0.34
N ALA A 198 -6.40 4.67 -0.12
CA ALA A 198 -7.58 5.02 0.67
C ALA A 198 -8.76 4.11 0.35
N VAL A 199 -9.57 3.85 1.38
CA VAL A 199 -10.82 3.10 1.25
C VAL A 199 -11.96 4.08 1.03
N ASN A 200 -12.52 4.08 -0.18
CA ASN A 200 -13.57 4.99 -0.61
C ASN A 200 -14.94 4.32 -0.67
N SER A 201 -15.99 5.15 -0.71
CA SER A 201 -17.35 4.67 -0.89
C SER A 201 -17.53 3.91 -2.22
N GLY A 202 -16.73 4.25 -3.24
CA GLY A 202 -16.69 3.52 -4.50
C GLY A 202 -16.18 2.09 -4.32
N ASP A 203 -15.09 1.92 -3.58
CA ASP A 203 -14.45 0.61 -3.37
C ASP A 203 -15.39 -0.36 -2.62
N VAL A 204 -16.08 0.11 -1.58
CA VAL A 204 -17.07 -0.73 -0.87
C VAL A 204 -18.29 -1.09 -1.72
N ARG A 205 -18.78 -0.17 -2.57
CA ARG A 205 -19.89 -0.45 -3.49
C ARG A 205 -19.50 -1.48 -4.54
N VAL A 206 -18.27 -1.39 -5.06
CA VAL A 206 -17.69 -2.38 -5.98
C VAL A 206 -17.54 -3.73 -5.29
N ARG A 207 -16.93 -3.78 -4.10
CA ARG A 207 -16.76 -5.01 -3.31
C ARG A 207 -18.10 -5.69 -3.02
N GLY A 208 -19.09 -4.93 -2.56
CA GLY A 208 -20.40 -5.47 -2.21
C GLY A 208 -21.35 -5.67 -3.38
N LEU A 209 -21.01 -5.19 -4.58
CA LEU A 209 -21.92 -5.03 -5.71
C LEU A 209 -23.24 -4.35 -5.28
N VAL A 210 -23.12 -3.27 -4.51
CA VAL A 210 -24.24 -2.51 -3.95
C VAL A 210 -24.74 -1.52 -5.01
N VAL A 211 -25.53 -2.05 -5.94
CA VAL A 211 -26.14 -1.32 -7.06
C VAL A 211 -27.56 -1.85 -7.26
N GLU A 212 -28.52 -0.96 -7.50
CA GLU A 212 -29.94 -1.31 -7.66
C GLU A 212 -30.35 -1.45 -9.12
N GLY A 213 -31.43 -2.20 -9.36
CA GLY A 213 -32.11 -2.30 -10.65
C GLY A 213 -31.25 -2.82 -11.81
N VAL A 214 -31.58 -2.35 -13.03
CA VAL A 214 -30.91 -2.73 -14.29
C VAL A 214 -29.40 -2.42 -14.25
N MET A 215 -29.00 -1.40 -13.49
CA MET A 215 -27.60 -1.02 -13.36
C MET A 215 -26.76 -2.14 -12.73
N LYS A 216 -27.33 -3.00 -11.89
CA LYS A 216 -26.62 -4.17 -11.35
C LYS A 216 -26.18 -5.14 -12.44
N ILE A 217 -27.00 -5.34 -13.46
CA ILE A 217 -26.68 -6.22 -14.61
C ILE A 217 -25.55 -5.59 -15.42
N ILE A 218 -25.65 -4.30 -15.73
CA ILE A 218 -24.61 -3.53 -16.44
C ILE A 218 -23.29 -3.59 -15.66
N MET A 219 -23.33 -3.38 -14.35
CA MET A 219 -22.13 -3.43 -13.51
C MET A 219 -21.51 -4.82 -13.43
N ARG A 220 -22.27 -5.91 -13.54
CA ARG A 220 -21.68 -7.27 -13.70
C ARG A 220 -20.97 -7.44 -15.05
N PHE A 221 -21.46 -6.81 -16.11
CA PHE A 221 -20.77 -6.78 -17.40
C PHE A 221 -19.52 -5.91 -17.41
N VAL A 222 -19.40 -4.91 -16.53
CA VAL A 222 -18.22 -4.03 -16.44
C VAL A 222 -17.21 -4.54 -15.41
N LEU A 223 -17.68 -4.88 -14.21
CA LEU A 223 -16.84 -5.29 -13.08
C LEU A 223 -16.57 -6.78 -13.05
N GLY A 224 -17.38 -7.62 -13.68
CA GLY A 224 -17.25 -9.08 -13.61
C GLY A 224 -18.49 -9.73 -13.00
N PHE A 225 -18.78 -10.96 -13.42
CA PHE A 225 -20.08 -11.59 -13.13
C PHE A 225 -20.18 -12.08 -11.69
N SER A 226 -19.32 -12.99 -11.23
CA SER A 226 -19.36 -13.58 -9.87
C SER A 226 -18.43 -12.89 -8.87
N LYS A 227 -17.37 -12.26 -9.38
CA LYS A 227 -16.35 -11.53 -8.63
C LYS A 227 -15.79 -10.39 -9.50
N PRO A 228 -15.10 -9.40 -8.91
CA PRO A 228 -14.36 -8.40 -9.66
C PRO A 228 -13.39 -9.04 -10.67
N ARG A 229 -13.32 -8.48 -11.89
CA ARG A 229 -12.39 -8.90 -12.95
C ARG A 229 -10.95 -8.66 -12.55
N ASN A 230 -10.68 -7.49 -11.99
CA ASN A 230 -9.47 -7.25 -11.22
C ASN A 230 -9.81 -7.51 -9.75
N SER A 231 -9.23 -8.55 -9.17
CA SER A 231 -9.47 -8.91 -7.77
C SER A 231 -8.76 -7.99 -6.78
N ILE A 232 -7.70 -7.30 -7.20
CA ILE A 232 -7.04 -6.28 -6.37
C ILE A 232 -7.83 -4.98 -6.53
N LEU A 233 -8.56 -4.60 -5.48
CA LEU A 233 -9.40 -3.40 -5.47
C LEU A 233 -8.57 -2.13 -5.16
N GLY A 234 -9.27 -1.07 -4.78
CA GLY A 234 -8.70 0.24 -4.50
C GLY A 234 -8.47 1.02 -5.78
N THR A 235 -8.74 2.32 -5.73
CA THR A 235 -8.62 3.20 -6.89
C THR A 235 -7.58 4.30 -6.74
N VAL A 236 -7.11 4.62 -5.53
CA VAL A 236 -6.19 5.74 -5.30
C VAL A 236 -4.87 5.26 -4.72
N PHE A 237 -3.79 5.95 -5.07
CA PHE A 237 -2.48 5.66 -4.52
C PHE A 237 -1.68 6.94 -4.29
N SER A 238 -0.75 6.88 -3.34
CA SER A 238 0.42 7.73 -3.26
C SER A 238 1.62 6.86 -2.95
N GLY A 239 2.71 7.07 -3.68
CA GLY A 239 3.85 6.17 -3.63
C GLY A 239 5.07 6.72 -4.36
N ILE A 240 6.06 5.85 -4.54
CA ILE A 240 7.37 6.21 -5.08
C ILE A 240 7.58 5.45 -6.37
N VAL A 241 8.06 6.11 -7.40
CA VAL A 241 8.46 5.45 -8.64
C VAL A 241 9.68 4.57 -8.36
N GLU A 242 9.49 3.25 -8.43
CA GLU A 242 10.52 2.24 -8.22
C GLU A 242 11.28 1.98 -9.52
N GLN A 243 10.57 1.92 -10.65
CA GLN A 243 11.14 1.68 -11.98
C GLN A 243 10.37 2.46 -13.04
N VAL A 244 11.06 2.75 -14.16
CA VAL A 244 10.53 3.54 -15.27
C VAL A 244 10.74 2.78 -16.57
N GLY A 245 9.68 2.66 -17.37
CA GLY A 245 9.74 2.04 -18.68
C GLY A 245 10.58 2.86 -19.66
N LYS A 246 11.19 2.20 -20.66
CA LYS A 246 12.17 2.82 -21.55
C LYS A 246 11.67 4.01 -22.38
N ASN A 247 10.36 4.15 -22.55
CA ASN A 247 9.73 5.22 -23.33
C ASN A 247 9.10 6.32 -22.45
N VAL A 248 9.22 6.23 -21.13
CA VAL A 248 8.67 7.22 -20.20
C VAL A 248 9.69 8.34 -19.98
N ASN A 249 9.25 9.59 -20.11
CA ASN A 249 10.12 10.77 -19.99
C ASN A 249 9.74 11.71 -18.83
N ASP A 250 8.48 11.70 -18.40
CA ASP A 250 7.96 12.68 -17.42
C ASP A 250 8.20 12.27 -15.95
N PHE A 251 8.68 11.04 -15.73
CA PHE A 251 8.92 10.47 -14.41
C PHE A 251 10.31 9.85 -14.31
N LYS A 252 10.91 9.93 -13.12
CA LYS A 252 12.17 9.26 -12.78
C LYS A 252 12.01 8.40 -11.54
N ILE A 253 12.92 7.43 -11.39
CA ILE A 253 13.05 6.65 -10.16
C ILE A 253 13.18 7.61 -8.96
N ALA A 254 12.54 7.24 -7.85
CA ALA A 254 12.42 8.02 -6.62
C ALA A 254 11.54 9.27 -6.69
N ASP A 255 10.88 9.56 -7.81
CA ASP A 255 9.81 10.57 -7.79
C ASP A 255 8.68 10.11 -6.86
N GLU A 256 8.25 11.01 -5.97
CA GLU A 256 7.05 10.83 -5.16
C GLU A 256 5.83 11.23 -5.99
N VAL A 257 4.89 10.30 -6.15
CA VAL A 257 3.74 10.45 -7.03
C VAL A 257 2.44 10.11 -6.30
N PHE A 258 1.34 10.60 -6.84
CA PHE A 258 0.00 10.23 -6.40
C PHE A 258 -0.96 10.25 -7.59
N GLY A 259 -2.03 9.46 -7.50
CA GLY A 259 -2.91 9.27 -8.62
C GLY A 259 -4.15 8.45 -8.33
N ILE A 260 -4.93 8.23 -9.39
CA ILE A 260 -6.15 7.43 -9.39
C ILE A 260 -6.18 6.52 -10.62
N THR A 261 -6.61 5.27 -10.44
CA THR A 261 -6.66 4.24 -11.49
C THR A 261 -8.07 4.01 -12.02
N GLY A 262 -9.08 4.63 -11.40
CA GLY A 262 -10.49 4.45 -11.76
C GLY A 262 -10.87 2.97 -11.79
N PHE A 263 -11.62 2.56 -12.82
CA PHE A 263 -12.06 1.16 -12.99
C PHE A 263 -10.94 0.15 -13.29
N LYS A 264 -9.68 0.57 -13.43
CA LYS A 264 -8.55 -0.38 -13.52
C LYS A 264 -8.23 -1.03 -12.17
N PHE A 265 -8.58 -0.37 -11.05
CA PHE A 265 -8.27 -0.81 -9.69
C PHE A 265 -6.76 -1.07 -9.45
N GLY A 266 -6.41 -1.92 -8.48
CA GLY A 266 -5.05 -2.40 -8.26
C GLY A 266 -4.23 -1.68 -7.18
N THR A 267 -4.84 -0.80 -6.38
CA THR A 267 -4.07 0.05 -5.43
C THR A 267 -4.04 -0.45 -3.99
N TYR A 268 -4.72 -1.57 -3.70
CA TYR A 268 -4.54 -2.33 -2.47
C TYR A 268 -3.44 -3.39 -2.62
N ALA A 269 -2.24 -2.97 -3.00
CA ALA A 269 -1.05 -3.79 -3.19
C ALA A 269 0.21 -2.96 -2.89
N GLU A 270 1.36 -3.58 -2.62
CA GLU A 270 2.61 -2.83 -2.43
C GLU A 270 3.12 -2.25 -3.74
N TYR A 271 2.82 -2.87 -4.88
CA TYR A 271 3.24 -2.38 -6.18
C TYR A 271 2.10 -2.26 -7.19
N ILE A 272 2.20 -1.25 -8.06
CA ILE A 272 1.35 -1.12 -9.24
C ILE A 272 2.16 -0.62 -10.43
N ALA A 273 1.93 -1.21 -11.61
CA ALA A 273 2.40 -0.65 -12.87
C ALA A 273 1.28 0.16 -13.52
N VAL A 274 1.54 1.44 -13.81
CA VAL A 274 0.57 2.33 -14.48
C VAL A 274 1.21 3.00 -15.68
N SER A 275 0.42 3.26 -16.72
CA SER A 275 0.92 4.05 -17.86
C SER A 275 1.32 5.45 -17.39
N ASP A 276 2.41 5.98 -17.94
CA ASP A 276 2.82 7.38 -17.78
C ASP A 276 1.74 8.40 -18.20
N LYS A 277 0.81 7.98 -19.06
CA LYS A 277 -0.36 8.77 -19.50
C LYS A 277 -1.61 8.59 -18.63
N SER A 278 -1.53 7.79 -17.56
CA SER A 278 -2.63 7.64 -16.60
C SER A 278 -2.78 8.90 -15.73
N VAL A 279 -3.80 8.92 -14.86
CA VAL A 279 -4.05 10.05 -13.96
C VAL A 279 -3.10 9.95 -12.77
N VAL A 280 -1.84 10.28 -13.01
CA VAL A 280 -0.73 10.27 -12.05
C VAL A 280 0.10 11.54 -12.23
N ILE A 281 0.43 12.20 -11.13
CA ILE A 281 1.32 13.36 -11.10
C ILE A 281 2.23 13.30 -9.87
N LYS A 282 3.20 14.21 -9.78
CA LYS A 282 4.04 14.34 -8.60
C LYS A 282 3.19 14.69 -7.37
N LYS A 283 3.53 14.10 -6.22
CA LYS A 283 2.90 14.41 -4.93
C LYS A 283 3.13 15.90 -4.59
N PRO A 284 2.19 16.59 -3.91
CA PRO A 284 2.51 17.87 -3.27
C PRO A 284 3.76 17.73 -2.39
N PHE A 285 4.72 18.63 -2.54
CA PHE A 285 6.02 18.51 -1.85
C PHE A 285 5.88 18.61 -0.33
N ASN A 286 4.84 19.28 0.16
CA ASN A 286 4.55 19.49 1.57
C ASN A 286 3.49 18.52 2.14
N ALA A 287 3.02 17.55 1.35
CA ALA A 287 2.09 16.52 1.82
C ALA A 287 2.82 15.25 2.25
N THR A 288 2.32 14.60 3.29
CA THR A 288 2.59 13.17 3.54
C THR A 288 1.95 12.29 2.46
N PHE A 289 2.38 11.02 2.34
CA PHE A 289 1.75 10.06 1.41
C PHE A 289 0.28 9.81 1.77
N GLU A 290 -0.05 9.74 3.06
CA GLU A 290 -1.41 9.60 3.55
C GLU A 290 -2.31 10.78 3.14
N GLU A 291 -1.81 12.01 3.29
CA GLU A 291 -2.55 13.20 2.86
C GLU A 291 -2.74 13.23 1.34
N ALA A 292 -1.72 12.86 0.58
CA ALA A 292 -1.80 12.79 -0.88
C ALA A 292 -2.79 11.73 -1.37
N ALA A 293 -2.86 10.56 -0.75
CA ALA A 293 -3.88 9.56 -1.06
C ALA A 293 -5.30 10.08 -0.71
N ALA A 294 -5.43 10.82 0.39
CA ALA A 294 -6.71 11.37 0.85
C ALA A 294 -7.28 12.50 -0.03
N ILE A 295 -6.45 13.22 -0.80
CA ILE A 295 -6.94 14.32 -1.64
C ILE A 295 -7.54 13.84 -2.98
N CYS A 296 -7.17 12.67 -3.51
CA CYS A 296 -7.57 12.19 -4.84
C CYS A 296 -9.10 12.05 -5.00
N PHE A 297 -9.69 11.02 -4.38
CA PHE A 297 -11.05 10.60 -4.68
C PHE A 297 -12.10 11.69 -4.38
N GLY A 298 -12.10 12.19 -3.14
CA GLY A 298 -13.05 13.23 -2.71
C GLY A 298 -12.83 14.55 -3.43
N GLY A 299 -11.58 14.95 -3.60
CA GLY A 299 -11.19 16.21 -4.23
C GLY A 299 -11.54 16.27 -5.71
N GLN A 300 -11.22 15.24 -6.48
CA GLN A 300 -11.53 15.20 -7.92
C GLN A 300 -13.03 15.18 -8.16
N THR A 301 -13.78 14.41 -7.36
CA THR A 301 -15.24 14.37 -7.43
C THR A 301 -15.84 15.75 -7.15
N ALA A 302 -15.40 16.41 -6.06
CA ALA A 302 -15.88 17.74 -5.70
C ALA A 302 -15.56 18.78 -6.78
N TYR A 303 -14.31 18.81 -7.25
CA TYR A 303 -13.88 19.68 -8.34
C TYR A 303 -14.74 19.49 -9.58
N TYR A 304 -14.94 18.25 -10.03
CA TYR A 304 -15.70 17.92 -11.22
C TYR A 304 -17.13 18.51 -11.17
N PHE A 305 -17.84 18.27 -10.08
CA PHE A 305 -19.23 18.71 -9.96
C PHE A 305 -19.36 20.22 -9.75
N LEU A 306 -18.45 20.84 -8.99
CA LEU A 306 -18.46 22.29 -8.78
C LEU A 306 -18.10 23.06 -10.07
N GLU A 307 -17.12 22.59 -10.85
CA GLU A 307 -16.83 23.16 -12.17
C GLU A 307 -18.00 22.98 -13.14
N LYS A 308 -18.67 21.82 -13.12
CA LYS A 308 -19.93 21.64 -13.87
C LYS A 308 -21.07 22.53 -13.39
N ALA A 309 -21.01 23.03 -12.17
CA ALA A 309 -21.91 24.05 -11.63
C ALA A 309 -21.40 25.48 -11.88
N LYS A 310 -20.31 25.63 -12.65
CA LYS A 310 -19.73 26.91 -13.07
C LYS A 310 -19.23 27.75 -11.90
N ILE A 311 -18.72 27.10 -10.85
CA ILE A 311 -18.23 27.79 -9.65
C ILE A 311 -17.09 28.79 -9.95
N SER A 312 -16.28 28.50 -10.98
CA SER A 312 -15.15 29.32 -11.41
C SER A 312 -15.55 30.52 -12.28
N GLU A 313 -16.77 30.54 -12.83
CA GLU A 313 -17.23 31.58 -13.77
C GLU A 313 -17.85 32.81 -13.07
N LYS A 314 -18.22 32.69 -11.79
CA LYS A 314 -18.95 33.72 -11.05
C LYS A 314 -18.31 34.00 -9.69
N SER A 315 -18.48 35.21 -9.20
CA SER A 315 -17.96 35.65 -7.89
C SER A 315 -19.08 35.68 -6.85
N ASN A 316 -18.72 35.54 -5.56
CA ASN A 316 -19.62 35.72 -4.42
C ASN A 316 -20.88 34.83 -4.46
N LEU A 317 -20.71 33.59 -4.94
CA LEU A 317 -21.80 32.61 -5.04
C LEU A 317 -22.25 32.14 -3.65
N LYS A 318 -23.56 31.93 -3.48
CA LYS A 318 -24.12 31.18 -2.34
C LYS A 318 -24.19 29.70 -2.68
N VAL A 319 -23.50 28.88 -1.90
CA VAL A 319 -23.35 27.44 -2.16
C VAL A 319 -23.85 26.64 -0.96
N LEU A 320 -24.87 25.80 -1.17
CA LEU A 320 -25.28 24.80 -0.19
C LEU A 320 -24.63 23.45 -0.51
N ILE A 321 -23.97 22.86 0.48
CA ILE A 321 -23.31 21.55 0.37
C ILE A 321 -24.02 20.57 1.30
N TYR A 322 -24.76 19.62 0.72
CA TYR A 322 -25.38 18.53 1.46
C TYR A 322 -24.36 17.40 1.67
N GLY A 323 -24.14 17.02 2.94
CA GLY A 323 -23.15 16.01 3.31
C GLY A 323 -21.73 16.57 3.49
N GLY A 324 -21.60 17.72 4.13
CA GLY A 324 -20.34 18.47 4.25
C GLY A 324 -19.18 17.74 4.95
N THR A 325 -19.42 16.64 5.65
CA THR A 325 -18.40 15.92 6.44
C THR A 325 -17.74 14.76 5.71
N GLY A 326 -18.27 14.29 4.59
CA GLY A 326 -17.66 13.19 3.84
C GLY A 326 -16.41 13.62 3.06
N ALA A 327 -15.68 12.67 2.47
CA ALA A 327 -14.51 12.99 1.62
C ALA A 327 -14.83 14.01 0.52
N VAL A 328 -15.96 13.85 -0.16
CA VAL A 328 -16.40 14.79 -1.21
C VAL A 328 -16.86 16.12 -0.61
N GLY A 329 -17.66 16.11 0.46
CA GLY A 329 -18.19 17.33 1.08
C GLY A 329 -17.10 18.22 1.69
N THR A 330 -16.14 17.61 2.40
CA THR A 330 -15.00 18.33 3.00
C THR A 330 -14.11 18.97 1.95
N ALA A 331 -13.92 18.30 0.80
CA ALA A 331 -13.24 18.89 -0.34
C ALA A 331 -14.06 20.02 -0.98
N ALA A 332 -15.37 19.81 -1.16
CA ALA A 332 -16.27 20.78 -1.79
C ALA A 332 -16.35 22.10 -1.02
N ILE A 333 -16.39 22.06 0.32
CA ILE A 333 -16.37 23.26 1.16
C ILE A 333 -15.11 24.08 0.85
N GLN A 334 -13.94 23.45 0.91
CA GLN A 334 -12.66 24.13 0.70
C GLN A 334 -12.52 24.69 -0.72
N ILE A 335 -12.94 23.94 -1.74
CA ILE A 335 -12.94 24.40 -3.14
C ILE A 335 -13.89 25.59 -3.30
N ALA A 336 -15.10 25.52 -2.76
CA ALA A 336 -16.04 26.63 -2.84
C ALA A 336 -15.50 27.89 -2.14
N LYS A 337 -14.86 27.74 -0.97
CA LYS A 337 -14.20 28.85 -0.28
C LYS A 337 -13.01 29.41 -1.06
N TYR A 338 -12.24 28.58 -1.76
CA TYR A 338 -11.19 29.06 -2.67
C TYR A 338 -11.73 29.98 -3.78
N HIS A 339 -12.96 29.74 -4.24
CA HIS A 339 -13.67 30.60 -5.19
C HIS A 339 -14.45 31.77 -4.54
N ASN A 340 -14.17 32.08 -3.26
CA ASN A 340 -14.84 33.14 -2.50
C ASN A 340 -16.37 32.98 -2.41
N ALA A 341 -16.87 31.74 -2.40
CA ALA A 341 -18.28 31.48 -2.16
C ALA A 341 -18.65 31.63 -0.67
N GLU A 342 -19.90 31.99 -0.41
CA GLU A 342 -20.56 31.84 0.89
C GLU A 342 -21.12 30.42 0.97
N VAL A 343 -20.64 29.62 1.92
CA VAL A 343 -20.89 28.19 2.01
C VAL A 343 -21.80 27.88 3.19
N THR A 344 -22.95 27.28 2.89
CA THR A 344 -23.82 26.62 3.86
C THR A 344 -23.58 25.11 3.82
N ALA A 345 -23.09 24.54 4.92
CA ALA A 345 -22.85 23.09 5.02
C ALA A 345 -23.98 22.40 5.79
N VAL A 346 -24.59 21.38 5.19
CA VAL A 346 -25.55 20.49 5.87
C VAL A 346 -24.81 19.26 6.37
N CYS A 347 -24.83 19.02 7.68
CA CYS A 347 -24.12 17.90 8.32
C CYS A 347 -24.84 17.36 9.56
N SER A 348 -24.28 16.31 10.17
CA SER A 348 -24.71 15.85 11.50
C SER A 348 -24.14 16.74 12.60
N GLU A 349 -24.68 16.65 13.81
CA GLU A 349 -24.19 17.42 14.97
C GLU A 349 -22.68 17.22 15.19
N GLN A 350 -22.22 15.97 15.10
CA GLN A 350 -20.81 15.63 15.33
C GLN A 350 -19.89 16.13 14.19
N GLY A 351 -20.45 16.65 13.11
CA GLY A 351 -19.76 17.22 11.96
C GLY A 351 -19.52 18.73 12.05
N LYS A 352 -20.20 19.41 12.97
CA LYS A 352 -20.26 20.87 13.05
C LYS A 352 -18.88 21.53 13.11
N GLU A 353 -18.04 21.13 14.06
CA GLU A 353 -16.70 21.72 14.23
C GLU A 353 -15.79 21.44 13.02
N LEU A 354 -15.94 20.26 12.39
CA LEU A 354 -15.20 19.94 11.18
C LEU A 354 -15.55 20.90 10.04
N VAL A 355 -16.82 21.00 9.66
CA VAL A 355 -17.23 21.86 8.53
C VAL A 355 -16.94 23.34 8.79
N LYS A 356 -17.06 23.79 10.05
CA LYS A 356 -16.66 25.14 10.48
C LYS A 356 -15.17 25.38 10.26
N SER A 357 -14.32 24.44 10.69
CA SER A 357 -12.86 24.54 10.52
C SER A 357 -12.40 24.56 9.05
N LEU A 358 -13.22 24.01 8.15
CA LEU A 358 -12.99 24.01 6.70
C LEU A 358 -13.48 25.30 6.01
N GLY A 359 -14.15 26.18 6.75
CA GLY A 359 -14.58 27.49 6.29
C GLY A 359 -16.05 27.63 5.90
N ALA A 360 -16.92 26.70 6.31
CA ALA A 360 -18.36 26.89 6.17
C ALA A 360 -18.81 28.14 6.96
N ASP A 361 -19.55 29.04 6.30
CA ASP A 361 -20.06 30.29 6.89
C ASP A 361 -21.33 30.03 7.70
N SER A 362 -22.19 29.15 7.17
CA SER A 362 -23.44 28.71 7.79
C SER A 362 -23.47 27.19 7.91
N ILE A 363 -24.09 26.67 8.98
CA ILE A 363 -24.13 25.23 9.26
C ILE A 363 -25.55 24.82 9.62
N ILE A 364 -26.10 23.86 8.90
CA ILE A 364 -27.42 23.28 9.16
C ILE A 364 -27.23 21.86 9.67
N ILE A 365 -27.77 21.60 10.87
CA ILE A 365 -27.80 20.25 11.43
C ILE A 365 -29.10 19.58 11.00
N TYR A 366 -29.03 18.63 10.07
CA TYR A 366 -30.22 18.02 9.43
C TYR A 366 -31.16 17.30 10.41
N ALA A 367 -30.69 16.95 11.62
CA ALA A 367 -31.51 16.33 12.66
C ALA A 367 -32.31 17.34 13.49
N LYS A 368 -31.92 18.63 13.43
CA LYS A 368 -32.54 19.73 14.19
C LYS A 368 -33.38 20.65 13.30
N GLU A 369 -32.97 20.81 12.06
CA GLU A 369 -33.58 21.73 11.11
C GLU A 369 -33.74 21.07 9.74
N ASP A 370 -34.90 21.30 9.14
CA ASP A 370 -35.19 20.89 7.78
C ASP A 370 -34.60 21.92 6.81
N TYR A 371 -33.45 21.59 6.22
CA TYR A 371 -32.76 22.44 5.26
C TYR A 371 -33.63 22.82 4.05
N THR A 372 -34.74 22.12 3.79
CA THR A 372 -35.68 22.46 2.71
C THR A 372 -36.66 23.57 3.08
N LYS A 373 -36.72 24.00 4.35
CA LYS A 373 -37.68 25.02 4.81
C LYS A 373 -37.03 26.35 5.16
N ILE A 374 -35.74 26.49 4.91
CA ILE A 374 -35.01 27.73 5.16
C ILE A 374 -35.42 28.81 4.15
N PRO A 375 -35.43 30.09 4.54
CA PRO A 375 -35.79 31.19 3.65
C PRO A 375 -34.68 31.53 2.64
N GLU A 376 -33.46 31.05 2.88
CA GLU A 376 -32.28 31.37 2.09
C GLU A 376 -32.26 30.65 0.73
N LYS A 377 -31.68 31.30 -0.27
CA LYS A 377 -31.53 30.77 -1.63
C LYS A 377 -30.08 30.70 -2.06
N PHE A 378 -29.79 29.75 -2.95
CA PHE A 378 -28.44 29.37 -3.36
C PHE A 378 -28.28 29.41 -4.88
N ASP A 379 -27.08 29.77 -5.32
CA ASP A 379 -26.67 29.70 -6.72
C ASP A 379 -26.25 28.28 -7.10
N ILE A 380 -25.67 27.55 -6.14
CA ILE A 380 -25.29 26.15 -6.31
C ILE A 380 -25.79 25.34 -5.12
N ILE A 381 -26.48 24.24 -5.41
CA ILE A 381 -26.77 23.19 -4.42
C ILE A 381 -26.02 21.94 -4.86
N PHE A 382 -25.07 21.50 -4.03
CA PHE A 382 -24.28 20.30 -4.29
C PHE A 382 -24.57 19.20 -3.26
N ASP A 383 -25.09 18.08 -3.75
CA ASP A 383 -25.27 16.86 -2.98
C ASP A 383 -24.05 15.95 -3.08
N ALA A 384 -23.23 15.96 -2.03
CA ALA A 384 -22.02 15.15 -1.91
C ALA A 384 -22.29 13.71 -1.44
N VAL A 385 -23.56 13.33 -1.19
CA VAL A 385 -23.95 12.00 -0.67
C VAL A 385 -24.74 11.19 -1.70
N GLY A 386 -25.53 11.86 -2.54
CA GLY A 386 -26.46 11.21 -3.46
C GLY A 386 -27.79 10.87 -2.82
N LYS A 387 -28.23 11.65 -1.83
CA LYS A 387 -29.45 11.39 -1.05
C LYS A 387 -30.57 12.40 -1.28
N ILE A 388 -30.30 13.48 -2.01
CA ILE A 388 -31.28 14.53 -2.27
C ILE A 388 -31.47 14.71 -3.78
N THR A 389 -32.62 15.22 -4.17
CA THR A 389 -33.00 15.43 -5.56
C THR A 389 -33.21 16.89 -5.86
N LYS A 390 -33.03 17.29 -7.13
CA LYS A 390 -33.32 18.66 -7.57
C LYS A 390 -34.74 19.08 -7.17
N LYS A 391 -35.73 18.20 -7.36
CA LYS A 391 -37.14 18.48 -7.04
C LYS A 391 -37.37 18.87 -5.57
N GLN A 392 -36.60 18.30 -4.64
CA GLN A 392 -36.72 18.62 -3.21
C GLN A 392 -36.15 20.00 -2.86
N CYS A 393 -35.26 20.54 -3.68
CA CYS A 393 -34.50 21.77 -3.37
C CYS A 393 -34.70 22.87 -4.41
N ASP A 394 -35.60 22.69 -5.38
CA ASP A 394 -35.74 23.59 -6.53
C ASP A 394 -36.14 25.01 -6.10
N HIS A 395 -36.98 25.12 -5.08
CA HIS A 395 -37.41 26.41 -4.50
C HIS A 395 -36.30 27.14 -3.72
N LEU A 396 -35.24 26.43 -3.33
CA LEU A 396 -34.06 27.00 -2.69
C LEU A 396 -33.05 27.53 -3.72
N LEU A 397 -33.23 27.28 -5.02
CA LEU A 397 -32.34 27.81 -6.04
C LEU A 397 -32.71 29.25 -6.38
N ASN A 398 -31.68 30.09 -6.56
CA ASN A 398 -31.82 31.37 -7.24
C ASN A 398 -32.19 31.15 -8.71
N ASN A 399 -32.68 32.21 -9.37
CA ASN A 399 -32.91 32.15 -10.81
C ASN A 399 -31.59 31.86 -11.55
N GLY A 400 -31.57 30.81 -12.37
CA GLY A 400 -30.36 30.32 -13.01
C GLY A 400 -29.41 29.53 -12.09
N GLY A 401 -29.84 29.18 -10.88
CA GLY A 401 -29.11 28.32 -9.95
C GLY A 401 -28.98 26.88 -10.45
N VAL A 402 -27.95 26.18 -9.99
CA VAL A 402 -27.59 24.85 -10.48
C VAL A 402 -27.59 23.84 -9.34
N PHE A 403 -28.30 22.72 -9.56
CA PHE A 403 -28.22 21.54 -8.70
C PHE A 403 -27.26 20.49 -9.30
N LYS A 404 -26.37 19.94 -8.48
CA LYS A 404 -25.51 18.79 -8.82
C LYS A 404 -25.55 17.75 -7.70
N SER A 405 -25.42 16.48 -8.05
CA SER A 405 -25.40 15.37 -7.09
C SER A 405 -24.49 14.25 -7.57
N VAL A 406 -23.78 13.62 -6.62
CA VAL A 406 -23.01 12.39 -6.86
C VAL A 406 -23.88 11.14 -7.04
N GLY A 407 -25.19 11.23 -6.72
CA GLY A 407 -26.14 10.11 -6.79
C GLY A 407 -26.83 9.92 -8.13
N GLY A 408 -26.49 10.72 -9.15
CA GLY A 408 -27.07 10.64 -10.49
C GLY A 408 -26.36 9.65 -11.43
N PHE A 409 -26.77 9.66 -12.70
CA PHE A 409 -26.08 8.92 -13.77
C PHE A 409 -24.74 9.56 -14.21
N ASP A 410 -24.46 10.77 -13.73
CA ASP A 410 -23.23 11.50 -14.03
C ASP A 410 -22.07 10.92 -13.20
N VAL A 411 -21.09 10.33 -13.87
CA VAL A 411 -19.89 9.77 -13.24
C VAL A 411 -18.77 10.79 -13.37
N ALA A 412 -18.19 11.21 -12.25
CA ALA A 412 -17.06 12.13 -12.26
C ALA A 412 -15.91 11.54 -13.10
N SER A 413 -15.38 12.34 -14.03
CA SER A 413 -14.18 11.96 -14.77
C SER A 413 -12.95 12.15 -13.87
N ASP A 414 -11.99 11.25 -14.00
CA ASP A 414 -10.67 11.39 -13.39
C ASP A 414 -9.72 12.03 -14.42
N GLU A 415 -9.23 13.24 -14.15
CA GLU A 415 -8.35 13.97 -15.06
C GLU A 415 -7.17 14.63 -14.34
N ILE A 416 -6.00 14.67 -15.00
CA ILE A 416 -4.77 15.29 -14.50
C ILE A 416 -4.99 16.75 -14.07
N LYS A 417 -5.86 17.50 -14.78
CA LYS A 417 -6.17 18.90 -14.45
C LYS A 417 -6.72 19.07 -13.04
N GLN A 418 -7.51 18.09 -12.57
CA GLN A 418 -8.16 18.11 -11.26
C GLN A 418 -7.13 17.84 -10.17
N LEU A 419 -6.29 16.80 -10.35
CA LEU A 419 -5.18 16.52 -9.43
C LEU A 419 -4.21 17.69 -9.36
N THR A 420 -3.87 18.28 -10.51
CA THR A 420 -2.98 19.46 -10.56
C THR A 420 -3.56 20.65 -9.80
N PHE A 421 -4.88 20.87 -9.90
CA PHE A 421 -5.55 21.92 -9.15
C PHE A 421 -5.46 21.67 -7.63
N LEU A 422 -5.81 20.46 -7.19
CA LEU A 422 -5.78 20.08 -5.77
C LEU A 422 -4.36 20.12 -5.20
N GLN A 423 -3.37 19.65 -5.97
CA GLN A 423 -1.96 19.72 -5.63
C GLN A 423 -1.54 21.17 -5.34
N LYS A 424 -1.81 22.09 -6.27
CA LYS A 424 -1.47 23.51 -6.12
C LYS A 424 -2.17 24.17 -4.94
N LEU A 425 -3.42 23.81 -4.67
CA LEU A 425 -4.15 24.33 -3.51
C LEU A 425 -3.54 23.83 -2.19
N PHE A 426 -3.16 22.55 -2.13
CA PHE A 426 -2.50 21.95 -0.96
C PHE A 426 -1.14 22.60 -0.70
N GLU A 427 -0.31 22.75 -1.74
CA GLU A 427 1.01 23.39 -1.65
C GLU A 427 0.93 24.84 -1.16
N LYS A 428 -0.14 25.56 -1.53
CA LYS A 428 -0.41 26.94 -1.07
C LYS A 428 -1.06 27.02 0.32
N GLY A 429 -1.31 25.90 0.98
CA GLY A 429 -2.02 25.85 2.27
C GLY A 429 -3.49 26.27 2.20
N ARG A 430 -4.08 26.29 0.99
CA ARG A 430 -5.49 26.65 0.74
C ARG A 430 -6.42 25.44 0.71
N TYR A 431 -5.87 24.25 0.88
CA TYR A 431 -6.60 22.99 1.01
C TYR A 431 -5.87 22.08 2.00
N LYS A 432 -6.64 21.40 2.84
CA LYS A 432 -6.17 20.43 3.82
C LYS A 432 -6.79 19.06 3.55
N ALA A 433 -5.98 18.02 3.58
CA ALA A 433 -6.48 16.65 3.55
C ALA A 433 -7.22 16.35 4.87
N THR A 434 -8.51 16.03 4.77
CA THR A 434 -9.30 15.62 5.95
C THR A 434 -9.22 14.10 6.08
N ILE A 435 -8.39 13.61 6.99
CA ILE A 435 -8.24 12.19 7.31
C ILE A 435 -9.02 11.90 8.59
N ASP A 436 -9.92 10.93 8.54
CA ASP A 436 -10.73 10.46 9.66
C ASP A 436 -9.99 9.38 10.46
N LYS A 437 -9.52 8.37 9.73
CA LYS A 437 -8.81 7.20 10.26
C LYS A 437 -7.75 6.73 9.28
N THR A 438 -6.70 6.17 9.85
CA THR A 438 -5.65 5.45 9.12
C THR A 438 -5.63 4.02 9.63
N TYR A 439 -5.63 3.08 8.69
CA TYR A 439 -5.52 1.65 8.93
C TYR A 439 -4.26 1.11 8.25
N LEU A 440 -3.69 0.04 8.77
CA LEU A 440 -2.66 -0.73 8.07
C LEU A 440 -3.31 -1.65 7.02
N ILE A 441 -2.53 -2.11 6.04
CA ILE A 441 -3.01 -3.01 4.97
C ILE A 441 -3.65 -4.29 5.53
N ASP A 442 -3.16 -4.80 6.66
CA ASP A 442 -3.70 -5.98 7.32
C ASP A 442 -5.01 -5.73 8.07
N GLU A 443 -5.38 -4.47 8.28
CA GLU A 443 -6.65 -4.03 8.85
C GLU A 443 -7.70 -3.67 7.76
N ILE A 444 -7.47 -4.07 6.50
CA ILE A 444 -8.34 -3.71 5.36
C ILE A 444 -9.81 -4.08 5.56
N ILE A 445 -10.09 -5.21 6.23
CA ILE A 445 -11.46 -5.66 6.53
C ILE A 445 -12.15 -4.62 7.43
N ASP A 446 -11.47 -4.14 8.46
CA ASP A 446 -12.02 -3.16 9.40
C ASP A 446 -12.15 -1.78 8.77
N ALA A 447 -11.21 -1.40 7.89
CA ALA A 447 -11.32 -0.19 7.09
C ALA A 447 -12.57 -0.21 6.20
N HIS A 448 -12.81 -1.32 5.48
CA HIS A 448 -14.02 -1.48 4.66
C HIS A 448 -15.29 -1.54 5.51
N ARG A 449 -15.28 -2.23 6.66
CA ARG A 449 -16.42 -2.29 7.58
C ARG A 449 -16.78 -0.90 8.10
N TYR A 450 -15.77 -0.08 8.41
CA TYR A 450 -16.00 1.29 8.85
C TYR A 450 -16.61 2.15 7.74
N VAL A 451 -16.10 2.04 6.50
CA VAL A 451 -16.65 2.78 5.36
C VAL A 451 -18.07 2.33 5.00
N ASP A 452 -18.41 1.05 5.17
CA ASP A 452 -19.76 0.50 4.97
C ASP A 452 -20.82 1.15 5.87
N THR A 453 -20.42 1.66 7.05
CA THR A 453 -21.36 2.36 7.94
C THR A 453 -21.90 3.64 7.33
N GLY A 454 -21.21 4.21 6.32
CA GLY A 454 -21.51 5.53 5.76
C GLY A 454 -21.28 6.68 6.73
N ARG A 455 -20.60 6.47 7.86
CA ARG A 455 -20.41 7.46 8.95
C ARG A 455 -19.01 8.08 9.01
N LYS A 456 -18.15 7.81 8.01
CA LYS A 456 -16.81 8.40 7.95
C LYS A 456 -16.87 9.92 7.79
N LYS A 457 -15.94 10.64 8.42
CA LYS A 457 -15.78 12.10 8.41
C LYS A 457 -14.48 12.49 7.70
N GLY A 458 -14.53 12.56 6.38
CA GLY A 458 -13.37 12.75 5.52
C GLY A 458 -12.94 11.44 4.88
N ASN A 459 -11.63 11.19 4.85
CA ASN A 459 -11.00 10.07 4.17
C ASN A 459 -10.58 8.97 5.15
N VAL A 460 -10.67 7.72 4.71
CA VAL A 460 -10.14 6.56 5.43
C VAL A 460 -8.92 6.12 4.66
N VAL A 461 -7.73 6.35 5.23
CA VAL A 461 -6.45 6.07 4.60
C VAL A 461 -6.00 4.66 4.96
N LEU A 462 -5.33 4.01 4.00
CA LEU A 462 -4.73 2.70 4.16
C LEU A 462 -3.22 2.86 3.97
N ARG A 463 -2.44 2.58 5.01
CA ARG A 463 -0.97 2.53 4.92
C ARG A 463 -0.56 1.15 4.40
N ILE A 464 0.09 1.14 3.25
CA ILE A 464 0.47 -0.07 2.53
C ILE A 464 1.86 -0.52 2.93
N ALA A 465 2.83 0.40 2.86
CA ALA A 465 4.21 0.14 3.19
C ALA A 465 4.75 1.20 4.13
N GLU A 466 5.76 0.85 4.93
CA GLU A 466 6.51 1.85 5.68
C GLU A 466 7.38 2.70 4.74
N TYR A 467 7.38 4.01 4.99
CA TYR A 467 8.30 4.98 4.41
C TYR A 467 9.04 5.64 5.59
N GLN A 468 10.36 5.53 5.61
CA GLN A 468 11.22 6.09 6.66
C GLN A 468 11.92 7.35 6.18
#